data_AF-A0A1G2HN33-F1
#
_entry.id   AF-A0A1G2HN33-F1
#
_cell.length_a   1.000
_cell.length_b   1.000
_cell.length_c   1.000
_cell.angle_alpha   90.00
_cell.angle_beta   90.00
_cell.angle_gamma   90.00
#
_symmetry.space_group_name_H-M   'P 1'
#
loop_
_entity.id
_entity.type
_entity.pdbx_description
1 polymer ?
#
loop_
_entity_poly.entity_id
_entity_poly.type
_entity_poly.pdbx_seq_one_letter_code
_entity_poly.pdbx_strand_id
1 'polypeptide(L)'
;MKQGGFTLIEVLVVVAIIMVLSTIFVTDFGVIQKKSDLDAGVQEVAGILKLAQSKTLASENNNQYGVYLNTAASPHQYILFKGSSYAARDTSYDQQYPLPKTIEFFAIDLNGGNEVVFDKITGASQQSGSIPFRVQLDTTQTKTIYVASSGTVGFEAPVAPSDASRVKDSRHVHFDYSRIILTAAENIVLDFNNGQVVQTLPISSHLANGQIDLETTANAGGSDQTVQIHTHRLNNLDTQFSIHRDRRFNDVPLKITLSGDISGYLVNYSADGLTTDFSSLFTSNLNWQ
;
A
#
# COMPACT_ATOMS: atom_id res chain seq x y z
N MET A 1 8.65 -82.23 -13.87
CA MET A 1 8.51 -80.95 -13.12
C MET A 1 7.08 -80.47 -13.32
N LYS A 2 6.22 -80.47 -12.29
CA LYS A 2 4.85 -79.94 -12.41
C LYS A 2 4.92 -78.43 -12.34
N GLN A 3 4.61 -77.74 -13.43
CA GLN A 3 4.38 -76.30 -13.41
C GLN A 3 2.99 -76.07 -12.82
N GLY A 4 2.91 -75.46 -11.64
CA GLY A 4 1.64 -75.05 -11.04
C GLY A 4 1.08 -73.85 -11.82
N GLY A 5 -0.10 -74.01 -12.40
CA GLY A 5 -0.84 -72.89 -13.00
C GLY A 5 -1.53 -72.05 -11.93
N PHE A 6 -1.78 -70.78 -12.23
CA PHE A 6 -2.56 -69.88 -11.38
C PHE A 6 -3.99 -70.38 -11.19
N THR A 7 -4.50 -70.25 -9.96
CA THR A 7 -5.90 -70.56 -9.68
C THR A 7 -6.81 -69.45 -10.17
N LEU A 8 -8.05 -69.79 -10.56
CA LEU A 8 -9.04 -68.80 -11.01
C LEU A 8 -9.28 -67.72 -9.94
N ILE A 9 -9.23 -68.10 -8.67
CA ILE A 9 -9.41 -67.16 -7.56
C ILE A 9 -8.24 -66.18 -7.43
N GLU A 10 -7.00 -66.60 -7.66
CA GLU A 10 -5.84 -65.69 -7.68
C GLU A 10 -5.95 -64.66 -8.82
N VAL A 11 -6.40 -65.08 -10.01
CA VAL A 11 -6.62 -64.15 -11.13
C VAL A 11 -7.69 -63.11 -10.79
N LEU A 12 -8.80 -63.54 -10.17
CA LEU A 12 -9.87 -62.62 -9.75
C LEU A 12 -9.39 -61.62 -8.69
N VAL A 13 -8.59 -62.07 -7.73
CA VAL A 13 -8.03 -61.19 -6.68
C VAL A 13 -7.07 -60.17 -7.29
N VAL A 14 -6.20 -60.58 -8.22
CA VAL A 14 -5.26 -59.65 -8.89
C VAL A 14 -6.02 -58.61 -9.72
N VAL A 15 -7.06 -59.00 -10.46
CA VAL A 15 -7.89 -58.05 -11.24
C VAL A 15 -8.62 -57.07 -10.31
N ALA A 16 -9.16 -57.54 -9.18
CA ALA A 16 -9.79 -56.67 -8.19
C ALA A 16 -8.80 -55.64 -7.61
N ILE A 17 -7.57 -56.07 -7.29
CA ILE A 17 -6.51 -55.17 -6.81
C ILE A 17 -6.15 -54.13 -7.89
N ILE A 18 -5.98 -54.55 -9.15
CA ILE A 18 -5.67 -53.63 -10.27
C ILE A 18 -6.79 -52.60 -10.46
N MET A 19 -8.06 -53.00 -10.36
CA MET A 19 -9.19 -52.07 -10.47
C MET A 19 -9.16 -51.03 -9.36
N VAL A 20 -8.98 -51.45 -8.10
CA VAL A 20 -8.89 -50.52 -6.95
C VAL A 20 -7.74 -49.54 -7.15
N LEU A 21 -6.54 -50.04 -7.49
CA LEU A 21 -5.37 -49.21 -7.73
C LEU A 21 -5.58 -48.22 -8.88
N SER A 22 -6.19 -48.65 -10.00
CA SER A 22 -6.46 -47.80 -11.16
C SER A 22 -7.34 -46.60 -10.80
N THR A 23 -8.33 -46.79 -9.92
CA THR A 23 -9.19 -45.68 -9.45
C THR A 23 -8.39 -44.60 -8.72
N ILE A 24 -7.46 -45.00 -7.84
CA ILE A 24 -6.62 -44.09 -7.05
C ILE A 24 -5.67 -43.28 -7.95
N PHE A 25 -5.05 -43.95 -8.93
CA PHE A 25 -4.12 -43.27 -9.86
C PHE A 25 -4.83 -42.24 -10.75
N VAL A 26 -6.05 -42.52 -11.20
CA VAL A 26 -6.80 -41.59 -12.07
C VAL A 26 -7.23 -40.33 -11.31
N THR A 27 -7.63 -40.45 -10.04
CA THR A 27 -8.07 -39.29 -9.23
C THR A 27 -6.92 -38.36 -8.88
N ASP A 28 -5.77 -38.90 -8.47
CA ASP A 28 -4.62 -38.09 -8.04
C ASP A 28 -3.93 -37.38 -9.22
N PHE A 29 -3.83 -38.06 -10.37
CA PHE A 29 -3.23 -37.47 -11.58
C PHE A 29 -4.05 -36.26 -12.09
N GLY A 30 -5.39 -36.35 -12.01
CA GLY A 30 -6.27 -35.28 -12.45
C GLY A 30 -6.15 -33.99 -11.61
N VAL A 31 -5.83 -34.09 -10.32
CA VAL A 31 -5.64 -32.91 -9.45
C VAL A 31 -4.28 -32.25 -9.70
N ILE A 32 -3.22 -33.04 -9.85
CA ILE A 32 -1.87 -32.54 -10.13
C ILE A 32 -1.83 -31.79 -11.46
N GLN A 33 -2.47 -32.32 -12.50
CA GLN A 33 -2.54 -31.67 -13.81
C GLN A 33 -3.23 -30.30 -13.72
N LYS A 34 -4.38 -30.20 -13.03
CA LYS A 34 -5.13 -28.93 -12.90
C LYS A 34 -4.35 -27.84 -12.17
N LYS A 35 -3.61 -28.21 -11.12
CA LYS A 35 -2.75 -27.26 -10.40
C LYS A 35 -1.59 -26.79 -11.27
N SER A 36 -0.98 -27.71 -12.04
CA SER A 36 0.06 -27.38 -13.01
C SER A 36 -0.47 -26.45 -14.11
N ASP A 37 -1.67 -26.70 -14.61
CA ASP A 37 -2.34 -25.86 -15.62
C ASP A 37 -2.62 -24.46 -15.07
N LEU A 38 -3.09 -24.35 -13.81
CA LEU A 38 -3.32 -23.07 -13.14
C LEU A 38 -2.02 -22.27 -13.03
N ASP A 39 -0.94 -22.91 -12.58
CA ASP A 39 0.36 -22.28 -12.40
C ASP A 39 0.95 -21.81 -13.74
N ALA A 40 0.89 -22.66 -14.77
CA ALA A 40 1.34 -22.33 -16.11
C ALA A 40 0.52 -21.18 -16.73
N GLY A 41 -0.81 -21.27 -16.70
CA GLY A 41 -1.69 -20.24 -17.27
C GLY A 41 -1.49 -18.87 -16.60
N VAL A 42 -1.34 -18.84 -15.27
CA VAL A 42 -1.05 -17.61 -14.52
C VAL A 42 0.32 -17.03 -14.91
N GLN A 43 1.35 -17.87 -15.05
CA GLN A 43 2.67 -17.41 -15.48
C GLN A 43 2.68 -16.89 -16.92
N GLU A 44 1.96 -17.53 -17.83
CA GLU A 44 1.85 -17.11 -19.23
C GLU A 44 1.14 -15.76 -19.36
N VAL A 45 0.02 -15.55 -18.65
CA VAL A 45 -0.66 -14.24 -18.65
C VAL A 45 0.23 -13.15 -18.06
N ALA A 46 0.91 -13.43 -16.94
CA ALA A 46 1.86 -12.49 -16.35
C ALA A 46 3.00 -12.15 -17.33
N GLY A 47 3.49 -13.15 -18.07
CA GLY A 47 4.50 -12.98 -19.12
C GLY A 47 4.01 -12.09 -20.26
N ILE A 48 2.77 -12.27 -20.73
CA ILE A 48 2.20 -11.49 -21.82
C ILE A 48 1.86 -10.06 -21.39
N LEU A 49 1.43 -9.83 -20.14
CA LEU A 49 1.32 -8.49 -19.56
C LEU A 49 2.68 -7.77 -19.54
N LYS A 50 3.75 -8.45 -19.08
CA LYS A 50 5.11 -7.91 -19.10
C LYS A 50 5.62 -7.65 -20.52
N LEU A 51 5.25 -8.51 -21.48
CA LEU A 51 5.56 -8.31 -22.89
C LEU A 51 4.86 -7.04 -23.43
N ALA A 52 3.57 -6.86 -23.15
CA ALA A 52 2.84 -5.65 -23.55
C ALA A 52 3.49 -4.38 -22.98
N GLN A 53 3.86 -4.40 -21.70
CA GLN A 53 4.60 -3.31 -21.06
C GLN A 53 5.94 -3.05 -21.77
N SER A 54 6.72 -4.09 -22.04
CA SER A 54 8.01 -3.99 -22.73
C SER A 54 7.88 -3.42 -24.13
N LYS A 55 6.89 -3.87 -24.92
CA LYS A 55 6.61 -3.34 -26.27
C LYS A 55 6.22 -1.86 -26.24
N THR A 56 5.43 -1.45 -25.24
CA THR A 56 5.04 -0.06 -25.02
C THR A 56 6.24 0.81 -24.65
N LEU A 57 7.09 0.36 -23.73
CA LEU A 57 8.30 1.06 -23.30
C LEU A 57 9.31 1.20 -24.45
N ALA A 58 9.46 0.14 -25.26
CA ALA A 58 10.25 0.17 -26.48
C ALA A 58 9.65 1.07 -27.58
N SER A 59 8.44 1.60 -27.37
CA SER A 59 7.67 2.34 -28.37
C SER A 59 7.58 1.58 -29.69
N GLU A 60 7.41 0.27 -29.63
CA GLU A 60 7.36 -0.60 -30.81
C GLU A 60 6.22 -0.11 -31.73
N ASN A 61 6.52 0.08 -33.02
CA ASN A 61 5.59 0.66 -33.99
C ASN A 61 4.96 2.01 -33.55
N ASN A 62 5.63 2.77 -32.68
CA ASN A 62 5.18 4.04 -32.11
C ASN A 62 3.78 3.97 -31.44
N ASN A 63 3.44 2.85 -30.80
CA ASN A 63 2.13 2.67 -30.19
C ASN A 63 2.20 2.11 -28.77
N GLN A 64 1.07 2.17 -28.07
CA GLN A 64 0.84 1.47 -26.82
C GLN A 64 0.41 0.04 -27.09
N TYR A 65 0.67 -0.83 -26.13
CA TYR A 65 0.24 -2.20 -26.13
C TYR A 65 -0.47 -2.50 -24.82
N GLY A 66 -1.44 -3.40 -24.90
CA GLY A 66 -2.21 -3.85 -23.77
C GLY A 66 -2.63 -5.30 -23.90
N VAL A 67 -3.22 -5.82 -22.83
CA VAL A 67 -3.79 -7.17 -22.80
C VAL A 67 -5.26 -7.07 -22.46
N TYR A 68 -6.11 -7.66 -23.27
CA TYR A 68 -7.54 -7.80 -23.02
C TYR A 68 -7.87 -9.22 -22.54
N LEU A 69 -8.64 -9.32 -21.48
CA LEU A 69 -9.06 -10.55 -20.81
C LEU A 69 -10.46 -10.92 -21.29
N ASN A 70 -10.54 -11.84 -22.25
CA ASN A 70 -11.81 -12.25 -22.84
C ASN A 70 -12.43 -13.42 -22.05
N THR A 71 -13.34 -13.06 -21.15
CA THR A 71 -14.14 -14.00 -20.36
C THR A 71 -15.40 -14.51 -21.06
N ALA A 72 -15.73 -13.98 -22.25
CA ALA A 72 -16.89 -14.42 -23.03
C ALA A 72 -16.59 -15.63 -23.93
N ALA A 73 -15.31 -15.92 -24.17
CA ALA A 73 -14.86 -17.08 -24.94
C ALA A 73 -14.83 -18.35 -24.06
N SER A 74 -15.02 -19.52 -24.67
CA SER A 74 -14.85 -20.82 -24.01
C SER A 74 -13.89 -21.70 -24.81
N PRO A 75 -12.66 -21.98 -24.32
CA PRO A 75 -12.12 -21.52 -23.03
C PRO A 75 -11.91 -19.99 -22.99
N HIS A 76 -11.81 -19.44 -21.77
CA HIS A 76 -11.41 -18.04 -21.59
C HIS A 76 -10.07 -17.81 -22.30
N GLN A 77 -9.85 -16.60 -22.81
CA GLN A 77 -8.63 -16.27 -23.55
C GLN A 77 -8.17 -14.86 -23.22
N TYR A 78 -6.93 -14.55 -23.54
CA TYR A 78 -6.37 -13.22 -23.41
C TYR A 78 -5.70 -12.80 -24.71
N ILE A 79 -5.74 -11.51 -25.00
CA ILE A 79 -5.40 -10.97 -26.30
C ILE A 79 -4.39 -9.86 -26.09
N LEU A 80 -3.15 -10.07 -26.54
CA LEU A 80 -2.18 -8.98 -26.67
C LEU A 80 -2.59 -8.14 -27.88
N PHE A 81 -2.76 -6.84 -27.68
CA PHE A 81 -3.17 -5.93 -28.73
C PHE A 81 -2.30 -4.67 -28.77
N LYS A 82 -2.37 -3.96 -29.91
CA LYS A 82 -1.71 -2.68 -30.14
C LYS A 82 -2.77 -1.57 -30.23
N GLY A 83 -2.71 -0.58 -29.35
CA GLY A 83 -3.64 0.55 -29.31
C GLY A 83 -3.75 1.16 -27.91
N SER A 84 -4.44 2.29 -27.80
CA SER A 84 -4.68 3.00 -26.53
C SER A 84 -5.76 2.37 -25.66
N SER A 85 -6.59 1.49 -26.24
CA SER A 85 -7.57 0.63 -25.57
C SER A 85 -7.90 -0.53 -26.49
N TYR A 86 -8.49 -1.60 -25.96
CA TYR A 86 -8.94 -2.73 -26.76
C TYR A 86 -10.04 -2.31 -27.75
N ALA A 87 -10.88 -1.33 -27.38
CA ALA A 87 -11.91 -0.81 -28.28
C ALA A 87 -11.33 -0.03 -29.47
N ALA A 88 -10.23 0.70 -29.26
CA ALA A 88 -9.56 1.52 -30.28
C ALA A 88 -8.32 0.86 -30.92
N ARG A 89 -8.17 -0.46 -30.74
CA ARG A 89 -6.99 -1.20 -31.18
C ARG A 89 -6.92 -1.41 -32.69
N ASP A 90 -5.71 -1.67 -33.17
CA ASP A 90 -5.46 -2.19 -34.51
C ASP A 90 -5.52 -3.73 -34.50
N THR A 91 -6.63 -4.28 -35.00
CA THR A 91 -6.92 -5.72 -34.95
C THR A 91 -5.93 -6.58 -35.74
N SER A 92 -5.14 -6.00 -36.63
CA SER A 92 -4.10 -6.75 -37.38
C SER A 92 -2.94 -7.21 -36.51
N TYR A 93 -2.80 -6.64 -35.30
CA TYR A 93 -1.77 -6.97 -34.31
C TYR A 93 -2.31 -7.81 -33.15
N ASP A 94 -3.59 -8.21 -33.18
CA ASP A 94 -4.18 -9.04 -32.13
C ASP A 94 -3.49 -10.42 -32.10
N GLN A 95 -2.90 -10.77 -30.96
CA GLN A 95 -2.38 -12.10 -30.69
C GLN A 95 -3.23 -12.75 -29.59
N GLN A 96 -3.97 -13.80 -29.95
CA GLN A 96 -4.91 -14.47 -29.06
C GLN A 96 -4.26 -15.70 -28.43
N TYR A 97 -4.42 -15.84 -27.12
CA TYR A 97 -3.89 -16.94 -26.33
C TYR A 97 -5.03 -17.58 -25.53
N PRO A 98 -5.39 -18.84 -25.82
CA PRO A 98 -6.40 -19.55 -25.04
C PRO A 98 -5.83 -19.97 -23.68
N LEU A 99 -6.61 -19.82 -22.61
CA LEU A 99 -6.30 -20.48 -21.35
C LEU A 99 -6.56 -22.00 -21.45
N PRO A 100 -5.91 -22.82 -20.61
CA PRO A 100 -6.30 -24.21 -20.42
C PRO A 100 -7.79 -24.32 -20.10
N LYS A 101 -8.48 -25.30 -20.68
CA LYS A 101 -9.95 -25.48 -20.53
C LYS A 101 -10.40 -25.69 -19.08
N THR A 102 -9.49 -26.06 -18.20
CA THR A 102 -9.72 -26.30 -16.77
C THR A 102 -9.66 -25.01 -15.95
N ILE A 103 -9.18 -23.90 -16.51
CA ILE A 103 -8.90 -22.64 -15.84
C ILE A 103 -9.77 -21.53 -16.39
N GLU A 104 -10.21 -20.64 -15.51
CA GLU A 104 -10.95 -19.44 -15.89
C GLU A 104 -10.50 -18.21 -15.10
N PHE A 105 -10.57 -17.05 -15.74
CA PHE A 105 -10.63 -15.77 -15.02
C PHE A 105 -11.93 -15.68 -14.22
N PHE A 106 -11.87 -15.14 -13.01
CA PHE A 106 -13.06 -14.85 -12.22
C PHE A 106 -12.89 -13.54 -11.47
N ALA A 107 -13.97 -12.77 -11.29
CA ALA A 107 -13.97 -11.53 -10.49
C ALA A 107 -12.79 -10.58 -10.78
N ILE A 108 -12.51 -10.32 -12.07
CA ILE A 108 -11.49 -9.34 -12.48
C ILE A 108 -11.86 -7.98 -11.89
N ASP A 109 -10.93 -7.38 -11.17
CA ASP A 109 -11.11 -6.08 -10.52
C ASP A 109 -9.97 -5.16 -10.96
N LEU A 110 -10.17 -4.49 -12.09
CA LEU A 110 -9.26 -3.50 -12.65
C LEU A 110 -10.01 -2.19 -12.86
N ASN A 111 -9.33 -1.07 -12.66
CA ASN A 111 -9.88 0.28 -12.86
C ASN A 111 -10.15 0.66 -14.34
N GLY A 112 -10.31 -0.33 -15.23
CA GLY A 112 -10.61 -0.17 -16.66
C GLY A 112 -11.35 -1.36 -17.28
N GLY A 113 -11.99 -2.19 -16.45
CA GLY A 113 -12.72 -3.38 -16.92
C GLY A 113 -11.79 -4.56 -17.21
N ASN A 114 -11.88 -5.15 -18.40
CA ASN A 114 -11.17 -6.38 -18.74
C ASN A 114 -9.88 -6.13 -19.53
N GLU A 115 -9.25 -4.96 -19.39
CA GLU A 115 -8.00 -4.66 -20.09
C GLU A 115 -6.97 -4.01 -19.19
N VAL A 116 -5.70 -4.17 -19.59
CA VAL A 116 -4.57 -3.45 -19.03
C VAL A 116 -3.81 -2.83 -20.19
N VAL A 117 -3.67 -1.51 -20.22
CA VAL A 117 -2.90 -0.77 -21.22
C VAL A 117 -1.79 -0.04 -20.51
N PHE A 118 -0.59 -0.08 -21.08
CA PHE A 118 0.56 0.60 -20.50
C PHE A 118 0.81 1.96 -21.15
N ASP A 119 1.31 2.90 -20.36
CA ASP A 119 1.70 4.23 -20.80
C ASP A 119 3.09 4.23 -21.43
N LYS A 120 3.24 5.01 -22.49
CA LYS A 120 4.56 5.26 -23.10
C LYS A 120 5.48 5.92 -22.07
N ILE A 121 6.78 5.71 -22.22
CA ILE A 121 7.86 6.28 -21.38
C ILE A 121 7.92 5.69 -19.96
N THR A 122 6.80 5.68 -19.23
CA THR A 122 6.77 5.25 -17.83
C THR A 122 6.48 3.76 -17.68
N GLY A 123 5.73 3.17 -18.61
CA GLY A 123 5.25 1.79 -18.49
C GLY A 123 4.23 1.64 -17.36
N ALA A 124 3.69 2.74 -16.85
CA ALA A 124 2.62 2.77 -15.85
C ALA A 124 1.29 2.29 -16.45
N SER A 125 0.30 2.00 -15.60
CA SER A 125 -1.05 1.65 -16.06
C SER A 125 -2.08 2.23 -15.11
N GLN A 126 -3.11 2.86 -15.68
CA GLN A 126 -4.26 3.34 -14.92
C GLN A 126 -5.23 2.21 -14.58
N GLN A 127 -5.16 1.10 -15.33
CA GLN A 127 -5.89 -0.15 -15.08
C GLN A 127 -5.14 -1.03 -14.08
N SER A 128 -4.87 -0.48 -12.89
CA SER A 128 -4.32 -1.23 -11.76
C SER A 128 -5.40 -2.03 -11.05
N GLY A 129 -5.01 -3.15 -10.43
CA GLY A 129 -5.91 -4.00 -9.65
C GLY A 129 -5.50 -5.47 -9.66
N SER A 130 -6.49 -6.36 -9.64
CA SER A 130 -6.31 -7.80 -9.52
C SER A 130 -6.98 -8.59 -10.65
N ILE A 131 -6.30 -9.66 -11.08
CA ILE A 131 -6.76 -10.61 -12.11
C ILE A 131 -6.73 -12.00 -11.48
N PRO A 132 -7.85 -12.46 -10.90
CA PRO A 132 -7.94 -13.78 -10.29
C PRO A 132 -8.20 -14.89 -11.31
N PHE A 133 -7.61 -16.06 -11.04
CA PHE A 133 -7.73 -17.29 -11.80
C PHE A 133 -8.15 -18.42 -10.88
N ARG A 134 -9.00 -19.32 -11.35
CA ARG A 134 -9.38 -20.53 -10.61
C ARG A 134 -9.53 -21.74 -11.51
N VAL A 135 -9.48 -22.92 -10.88
CA VAL A 135 -9.88 -24.17 -11.53
C VAL A 135 -11.41 -24.23 -11.58
N GLN A 136 -12.00 -24.44 -12.76
CA GLN A 136 -13.46 -24.41 -12.96
C GLN A 136 -14.22 -25.42 -12.08
N LEU A 137 -13.66 -26.61 -11.92
CA LEU A 137 -14.27 -27.71 -11.14
C LEU A 137 -13.83 -27.73 -9.67
N ASP A 138 -12.92 -26.84 -9.26
CA ASP A 138 -12.45 -26.70 -7.89
C ASP A 138 -12.14 -25.22 -7.61
N THR A 139 -13.19 -24.47 -7.28
CA THR A 139 -13.11 -23.02 -7.10
C THR A 139 -12.33 -22.59 -5.86
N THR A 140 -11.83 -23.53 -5.05
CA THR A 140 -10.94 -23.25 -3.91
C THR A 140 -9.50 -23.05 -4.35
N GLN A 141 -9.10 -23.65 -5.48
CA GLN A 141 -7.78 -23.49 -6.06
C GLN A 141 -7.74 -22.20 -6.88
N THR A 142 -7.14 -21.16 -6.29
CA THR A 142 -7.05 -19.83 -6.88
C THR A 142 -5.62 -19.33 -6.93
N LYS A 143 -5.36 -18.46 -7.90
CA LYS A 143 -4.14 -17.64 -7.99
C LYS A 143 -4.50 -16.28 -8.56
N THR A 144 -3.75 -15.25 -8.19
CA THR A 144 -4.05 -13.88 -8.59
C THR A 144 -2.80 -13.21 -9.14
N ILE A 145 -2.97 -12.50 -10.25
CA ILE A 145 -1.98 -11.54 -10.74
C ILE A 145 -2.42 -10.16 -10.28
N TYR A 146 -1.47 -9.36 -9.83
CA TYR A 146 -1.70 -7.96 -9.52
C TYR A 146 -0.95 -7.06 -10.49
N VAL A 147 -1.62 -5.98 -10.88
CA VAL A 147 -1.05 -4.90 -11.68
C VAL A 147 -1.06 -3.64 -10.82
N ALA A 148 0.12 -3.14 -10.47
CA ALA A 148 0.26 -1.89 -9.74
C ALA A 148 0.07 -0.68 -10.67
N SER A 149 -0.27 0.49 -10.13
CA SER A 149 -0.36 1.74 -10.91
C SER A 149 0.98 2.14 -11.54
N SER A 150 2.09 1.75 -10.94
CA SER A 150 3.44 1.87 -11.53
C SER A 150 3.67 0.96 -12.74
N GLY A 151 2.71 0.11 -13.09
CA GLY A 151 2.82 -0.89 -14.16
C GLY A 151 3.52 -2.19 -13.75
N THR A 152 3.92 -2.34 -12.49
CA THR A 152 4.55 -3.57 -12.00
C THR A 152 3.53 -4.72 -12.04
N VAL A 153 3.89 -5.83 -12.68
CA VAL A 153 3.07 -7.05 -12.75
C VAL A 153 3.68 -8.12 -11.84
N GLY A 154 2.92 -8.58 -10.84
CA GLY A 154 3.38 -9.52 -9.82
C GLY A 154 2.30 -10.47 -9.31
N PHE A 155 2.69 -11.33 -8.37
CA PHE A 155 1.79 -12.30 -7.73
C PHE A 155 1.42 -11.92 -6.28
N GLU A 156 2.00 -10.83 -5.79
CA GLU A 156 1.70 -10.25 -4.48
C GLU A 156 0.93 -8.95 -4.66
N ALA A 157 -0.02 -8.70 -3.76
CA ALA A 157 -0.79 -7.46 -3.78
C ALA A 157 0.14 -6.25 -3.57
N PRO A 158 -0.02 -5.15 -4.32
CA PRO A 158 0.76 -3.95 -4.11
C PRO A 158 0.51 -3.43 -2.69
N VAL A 159 1.58 -3.33 -1.89
CA VAL A 159 1.49 -2.72 -0.55
C VAL A 159 1.58 -1.21 -0.67
N ALA A 160 0.64 -0.51 -0.05
CA ALA A 160 0.78 0.93 0.14
C ALA A 160 1.93 1.19 1.14
N PRO A 161 2.75 2.24 0.95
CA PRO A 161 3.73 2.66 1.95
C PRO A 161 3.03 2.88 3.30
N SER A 162 3.65 2.43 4.38
CA SER A 162 3.11 2.58 5.74
C SER A 162 4.23 2.87 6.72
N ASP A 163 4.00 3.87 7.57
CA ASP A 163 4.91 4.25 8.66
C ASP A 163 4.56 3.55 9.98
N ALA A 164 3.69 2.54 9.96
CA ALA A 164 3.22 1.86 11.17
C ALA A 164 4.35 1.17 11.96
N SER A 165 5.37 0.67 11.26
CA SER A 165 6.54 0.01 11.89
C SER A 165 7.64 1.00 12.28
N ARG A 166 7.45 2.30 12.03
CA ARG A 166 8.45 3.32 12.33
C ARG A 166 8.51 3.55 13.83
N VAL A 167 9.73 3.52 14.40
CA VAL A 167 9.93 4.00 15.77
C VAL A 167 9.74 5.51 15.75
N LYS A 168 8.78 5.99 16.55
CA LYS A 168 8.40 7.40 16.64
C LYS A 168 8.90 8.01 17.94
N ASP A 169 9.26 9.28 17.90
CA ASP A 169 9.78 10.08 18.98
C ASP A 169 8.73 11.07 19.46
N SER A 170 8.27 10.90 20.70
CA SER A 170 7.29 11.80 21.32
C SER A 170 7.82 13.22 21.55
N ARG A 171 9.10 13.48 21.30
CA ARG A 171 9.74 14.80 21.39
C ARG A 171 9.70 15.61 20.10
N HIS A 172 9.38 14.96 18.99
CA HIS A 172 9.05 15.63 17.74
C HIS A 172 7.59 15.32 17.44
N VAL A 173 6.72 16.30 17.66
CA VAL A 173 5.28 16.10 17.46
C VAL A 173 4.74 17.03 16.41
N HIS A 174 3.86 16.50 15.58
CA HIS A 174 3.03 17.25 14.66
C HIS A 174 1.59 17.19 15.11
N PHE A 175 0.87 18.30 14.98
CA PHE A 175 -0.57 18.33 15.19
C PHE A 175 -1.21 19.48 14.42
N ASP A 176 -2.46 19.28 14.04
CA ASP A 176 -3.27 20.29 13.39
C ASP A 176 -3.99 21.12 14.46
N TYR A 177 -4.14 22.41 14.18
CA TYR A 177 -4.77 23.42 15.01
C TYR A 177 -5.81 24.16 14.18
N SER A 178 -7.08 24.01 14.55
CA SER A 178 -8.22 24.36 13.70
C SER A 178 -8.68 25.82 13.83
N ARG A 179 -8.29 26.53 14.89
CA ARG A 179 -8.66 27.95 15.06
C ARG A 179 -7.68 28.85 14.30
N ILE A 180 -8.21 29.89 13.66
CA ILE A 180 -7.40 30.95 13.05
C ILE A 180 -6.61 31.68 14.14
N ILE A 181 -5.28 31.75 13.97
CA ILE A 181 -4.36 32.44 14.87
C ILE A 181 -4.19 33.89 14.41
N LEU A 182 -4.50 34.84 15.28
CA LEU A 182 -4.25 36.26 15.02
C LEU A 182 -2.77 36.58 15.30
N THR A 183 -1.90 36.30 14.33
CA THR A 183 -0.43 36.37 14.45
C THR A 183 0.11 37.73 14.91
N ALA A 184 -0.63 38.81 14.69
CA ALA A 184 -0.26 40.16 15.12
C ALA A 184 -0.58 40.48 16.60
N ALA A 185 -1.43 39.69 17.25
CA ALA A 185 -1.95 39.98 18.60
C ALA A 185 -1.76 38.82 19.59
N GLU A 186 -1.47 37.62 19.10
CA GLU A 186 -1.31 36.43 19.92
C GLU A 186 0.14 36.10 20.24
N ASN A 187 0.34 35.41 21.36
CA ASN A 187 1.63 34.97 21.85
C ASN A 187 1.63 33.46 22.02
N ILE A 188 2.77 32.83 21.75
CA ILE A 188 3.07 31.49 22.23
C ILE A 188 3.60 31.62 23.64
N VAL A 189 3.04 30.87 24.58
CA VAL A 189 3.47 30.88 25.97
C VAL A 189 4.03 29.51 26.31
N LEU A 190 5.31 29.50 26.70
CA LEU A 190 6.06 28.33 27.14
C LEU A 190 6.16 28.35 28.67
N ASP A 191 5.54 27.38 29.31
CA ASP A 191 5.58 27.17 30.74
C ASP A 191 6.52 26.00 31.06
N PHE A 192 7.72 26.33 31.54
CA PHE A 192 8.75 25.39 31.95
C PHE A 192 8.65 25.08 33.44
N ASN A 193 8.78 23.78 33.74
CA ASN A 193 8.81 23.21 35.08
C ASN A 193 7.60 23.60 35.94
N ASN A 194 6.39 23.50 35.38
CA ASN A 194 5.11 23.72 36.07
C ASN A 194 4.96 25.11 36.71
N GLY A 195 5.28 26.16 35.96
CA GLY A 195 5.06 27.56 36.30
C GLY A 195 6.29 28.24 36.88
N GLN A 196 7.41 27.54 37.02
CA GLN A 196 8.63 28.16 37.56
C GLN A 196 9.22 29.19 36.61
N VAL A 197 9.22 28.89 35.31
CA VAL A 197 9.74 29.79 34.28
C VAL A 197 8.75 29.85 33.13
N VAL A 198 8.15 31.02 32.93
CA VAL A 198 7.17 31.25 31.85
C VAL A 198 7.73 32.26 30.86
N GLN A 199 7.87 31.84 29.60
CA GLN A 199 8.23 32.71 28.49
C GLN A 199 6.99 33.02 27.65
N THR A 200 6.74 34.31 27.40
CA THR A 200 5.68 34.77 26.50
C THR A 200 6.32 35.37 25.26
N LEU A 201 6.04 34.77 24.10
CA LEU A 201 6.73 35.05 22.84
C LEU A 201 5.70 35.57 21.81
N PRO A 202 5.77 36.85 21.43
CA PRO A 202 4.87 37.41 20.42
C PRO A 202 5.06 36.73 19.08
N ILE A 203 3.99 36.18 18.51
CA ILE A 203 4.08 35.41 17.25
C ILE A 203 4.59 36.29 16.11
N SER A 204 4.20 37.56 16.08
CA SER A 204 4.63 38.55 15.09
C SER A 204 6.15 38.69 14.98
N SER A 205 6.90 38.40 16.05
CA SER A 205 8.36 38.49 16.09
C SER A 205 9.07 37.22 15.59
N HIS A 206 8.31 36.13 15.39
CA HIS A 206 8.81 34.81 15.04
C HIS A 206 8.13 34.28 13.78
N LEU A 207 7.86 35.18 12.81
CA LEU A 207 7.37 34.80 11.49
C LEU A 207 8.51 34.79 10.48
N ALA A 208 8.69 33.66 9.79
CA ALA A 208 9.60 33.53 8.66
C ALA A 208 8.85 32.85 7.50
N ASN A 209 8.94 33.42 6.30
CA ASN A 209 8.29 32.90 5.08
C ASN A 209 6.78 32.60 5.24
N GLY A 210 6.08 33.39 6.06
CA GLY A 210 4.64 33.21 6.31
C GLY A 210 4.29 32.06 7.26
N GLN A 211 5.28 31.47 7.92
CA GLN A 211 5.13 30.44 8.96
C GLN A 211 5.64 30.96 10.29
N ILE A 212 5.19 30.34 11.39
CA ILE A 212 5.83 30.50 12.69
C ILE A 212 7.13 29.72 12.66
N ASP A 213 8.23 30.38 12.99
CA ASP A 213 9.55 29.79 13.12
C ASP A 213 10.22 30.37 14.36
N LEU A 214 10.12 29.62 15.45
CA LEU A 214 10.52 30.03 16.78
C LEU A 214 11.55 29.04 17.33
N GLU A 215 12.68 29.58 17.76
CA GLU A 215 13.67 28.89 18.58
C GLU A 215 13.96 29.75 19.81
N THR A 216 13.92 29.13 20.99
CA THR A 216 14.17 29.83 22.25
C THR A 216 14.85 28.93 23.26
N THR A 217 15.56 29.57 24.19
CA THR A 217 16.20 28.92 25.33
C THR A 217 15.76 29.59 26.63
N ALA A 218 15.48 28.79 27.66
CA ALA A 218 15.11 29.25 28.99
C ALA A 218 15.92 28.50 30.05
N ASN A 219 16.47 29.17 31.05
CA ASN A 219 17.07 28.46 32.19
C ASN A 219 15.96 28.05 33.16
N ALA A 220 15.69 26.74 33.29
CA ALA A 220 14.69 26.20 34.20
C ALA A 220 15.19 24.90 34.83
N GLY A 221 14.89 24.67 36.11
CA GLY A 221 15.42 23.51 36.84
C GLY A 221 16.95 23.51 37.03
N GLY A 222 17.62 24.64 36.80
CA GLY A 222 19.08 24.79 36.90
C GLY A 222 19.85 24.49 35.61
N SER A 223 19.15 24.16 34.53
CA SER A 223 19.74 23.87 33.20
C SER A 223 19.04 24.68 32.12
N ASP A 224 19.74 24.96 31.01
CA ASP A 224 19.15 25.59 29.84
C ASP A 224 18.24 24.60 29.09
N GLN A 225 17.03 25.05 28.78
CA GLN A 225 15.97 24.33 28.08
C GLN A 225 15.77 24.93 26.69
N THR A 226 15.98 24.19 25.61
CA THR A 226 15.85 24.70 24.22
C THR A 226 14.68 24.06 23.48
N VAL A 227 13.79 24.89 22.92
CA VAL A 227 12.58 24.44 22.22
C VAL A 227 12.52 25.09 20.84
N GLN A 228 12.20 24.27 19.83
CA GLN A 228 11.94 24.72 18.48
C GLN A 228 10.46 24.47 18.12
N ILE A 229 9.80 25.49 17.60
CA ILE A 229 8.41 25.46 17.17
C ILE A 229 8.33 26.00 15.75
N HIS A 230 7.87 25.17 14.84
CA HIS A 230 7.67 25.50 13.44
C HIS A 230 6.22 25.25 13.03
N THR A 231 5.72 25.94 12.02
CA THR A 231 4.47 25.55 11.35
C THR A 231 4.72 25.15 9.90
N HIS A 232 4.27 23.97 9.49
CA HIS A 232 4.31 23.56 8.08
C HIS A 232 3.29 24.31 7.24
N ARG A 233 2.18 24.70 7.87
CA ARG A 233 1.17 25.61 7.33
C ARG A 233 0.58 26.43 8.46
N LEU A 234 0.19 27.67 8.16
CA LEU A 234 -0.33 28.64 9.11
C LEU A 234 -1.54 29.33 8.50
N ASN A 235 -2.70 29.21 9.16
CA ASN A 235 -3.97 29.78 8.73
C ASN A 235 -4.35 29.50 7.25
N ASN A 236 -3.95 28.34 6.72
CA ASN A 236 -4.27 27.92 5.36
C ASN A 236 -5.17 26.68 5.44
N LEU A 237 -6.49 26.92 5.50
CA LEU A 237 -7.54 26.02 6.02
C LEU A 237 -7.43 25.77 7.54
N ASP A 238 -6.25 25.44 8.02
CA ASP A 238 -5.88 25.25 9.43
C ASP A 238 -4.39 25.63 9.63
N THR A 239 -3.85 25.34 10.81
CA THR A 239 -2.42 25.48 11.12
C THR A 239 -1.86 24.12 11.52
N GLN A 240 -0.70 23.73 11.01
CA GLN A 240 -0.02 22.51 11.48
C GLN A 240 1.28 22.88 12.17
N PHE A 241 1.33 22.60 13.46
CA PHE A 241 2.53 22.76 14.28
C PHE A 241 3.46 21.56 14.14
N SER A 242 4.75 21.83 14.22
CA SER A 242 5.85 20.89 14.39
C SER A 242 6.70 21.39 15.55
N ILE A 243 6.68 20.66 16.66
CA ILE A 243 7.41 21.03 17.87
C ILE A 243 8.51 20.00 18.10
N HIS A 244 9.72 20.51 18.31
CA HIS A 244 10.90 19.69 18.56
C HIS A 244 11.54 20.07 19.90
N ARG A 245 11.69 19.06 20.77
CA ARG A 245 12.26 19.18 22.12
C ARG A 245 13.30 18.09 22.38
N ASP A 246 14.57 18.36 22.12
CA ASP A 246 15.64 17.38 22.32
C ASP A 246 15.97 17.16 23.81
N ARG A 247 16.08 15.90 24.26
CA ARG A 247 16.45 15.56 25.67
C ARG A 247 17.84 16.02 26.08
N ARG A 248 18.75 16.16 25.12
CA ARG A 248 20.12 16.62 25.43
C ARG A 248 20.13 18.03 26.02
N PHE A 249 19.11 18.81 25.70
CA PHE A 249 18.95 20.20 26.11
C PHE A 249 17.66 20.43 26.88
N ASN A 250 16.93 19.36 27.25
CA ASN A 250 15.67 19.53 27.97
C ASN A 250 15.43 18.38 28.95
N ASP A 251 15.28 18.74 30.22
CA ASP A 251 15.13 17.80 31.34
C ASP A 251 14.00 18.19 32.32
N VAL A 252 13.25 19.27 32.05
CA VAL A 252 12.08 19.68 32.86
C VAL A 252 10.76 19.61 32.08
N PRO A 253 9.60 19.44 32.73
CA PRO A 253 8.30 19.47 32.06
C PRO A 253 8.07 20.77 31.29
N LEU A 254 7.38 20.70 30.16
CA LEU A 254 7.08 21.87 29.33
C LEU A 254 5.62 21.84 28.89
N LYS A 255 4.90 22.93 29.14
CA LYS A 255 3.55 23.15 28.64
C LYS A 255 3.52 24.32 27.68
N ILE A 256 2.88 24.15 26.53
CA ILE A 256 2.80 25.14 25.46
C ILE A 256 1.35 25.55 25.28
N THR A 257 1.08 26.84 25.36
CA THR A 257 -0.25 27.43 25.17
C THR A 257 -0.19 28.56 24.16
N LEU A 258 -1.35 28.93 23.63
CA LEU A 258 -1.52 30.05 22.73
C LEU A 258 -2.43 31.07 23.41
N SER A 259 -2.03 32.34 23.48
CA SER A 259 -2.76 33.31 24.30
C SER A 259 -4.21 33.56 23.86
N GLY A 260 -4.55 33.33 22.59
CA GLY A 260 -5.92 33.41 22.07
C GLY A 260 -6.74 32.13 22.28
N ASP A 261 -6.13 31.07 22.81
CA ASP A 261 -6.78 29.80 23.11
C ASP A 261 -7.03 29.66 24.62
N ILE A 262 -8.28 29.86 25.02
CA ILE A 262 -8.69 29.70 26.42
C ILE A 262 -9.11 28.26 26.77
N SER A 263 -9.13 27.36 25.79
CA SER A 263 -9.67 26.01 25.97
C SER A 263 -8.68 25.04 26.62
N GLY A 264 -7.38 25.32 26.51
CA GLY A 264 -6.34 24.49 27.12
C GLY A 264 -4.96 24.71 26.54
N TYR A 265 -4.07 23.74 26.78
CA TYR A 265 -2.73 23.70 26.22
C TYR A 265 -2.69 22.93 24.91
N LEU A 266 -1.82 23.39 24.01
CA LEU A 266 -1.59 22.78 22.70
C LEU A 266 -0.83 21.46 22.85
N VAL A 267 0.19 21.46 23.70
CA VAL A 267 0.95 20.25 24.06
C VAL A 267 1.54 20.42 25.45
N ASN A 268 1.66 19.32 26.18
CA ASN A 268 2.36 19.23 27.45
C ASN A 268 3.29 18.02 27.41
N TYR A 269 4.54 18.23 27.82
CA TYR A 269 5.62 17.25 27.85
C TYR A 269 5.97 16.91 29.30
N SER A 270 6.15 15.62 29.58
CA SER A 270 6.85 15.19 30.80
C SER A 270 8.31 15.65 30.80
N ALA A 271 8.95 15.63 31.97
CA ALA A 271 10.36 16.01 32.13
C ALA A 271 11.28 15.25 31.17
N ASP A 272 11.12 13.93 31.13
CA ASP A 272 11.81 13.06 30.18
C ASP A 272 11.31 13.22 28.74
N GLY A 273 10.20 13.90 28.48
CA GLY A 273 9.60 14.02 27.15
C GLY A 273 9.22 12.68 26.53
N LEU A 274 8.96 11.63 27.33
CA LEU A 274 8.39 10.37 26.82
C LEU A 274 6.88 10.47 26.67
N THR A 275 6.22 11.25 27.53
CA THR A 275 4.78 11.42 27.53
C THR A 275 4.44 12.79 26.96
N THR A 276 3.48 12.81 26.03
CA THR A 276 2.85 14.02 25.52
C THR A 276 1.34 13.92 25.54
N ASP A 277 0.70 15.01 25.90
CA ASP A 277 -0.75 15.16 25.91
C ASP A 277 -1.15 16.59 25.53
N PHE A 278 -2.45 16.82 25.34
CA PHE A 278 -3.03 18.11 24.98
C PHE A 278 -4.42 18.25 25.62
N SER A 279 -4.90 19.47 25.75
CA SER A 279 -6.26 19.75 26.27
C SER A 279 -7.04 20.79 25.47
N SER A 280 -6.38 21.52 24.56
CA SER A 280 -7.07 22.46 23.67
C SER A 280 -8.12 21.75 22.82
N LEU A 281 -9.31 22.36 22.71
CA LEU A 281 -10.41 21.90 21.87
C LEU A 281 -10.10 22.04 20.37
N PHE A 282 -9.07 22.81 20.03
CA PHE A 282 -8.71 23.10 18.64
C PHE A 282 -7.54 22.27 18.15
N THR A 283 -6.83 21.57 19.05
CA THR A 283 -5.69 20.70 18.73
C THR A 283 -6.16 19.28 18.39
N SER A 284 -5.62 18.73 17.29
CA SER A 284 -5.81 17.33 16.92
C SER A 284 -4.99 16.38 17.82
N ASN A 285 -5.17 15.07 17.63
CA ASN A 285 -4.25 14.09 18.19
C ASN A 285 -2.79 14.40 17.78
N LEU A 286 -1.86 14.20 18.71
CA LEU A 286 -0.44 14.40 18.49
C LEU A 286 0.13 13.24 17.67
N ASN A 287 0.77 13.56 16.55
CA ASN A 287 1.48 12.61 15.71
C ASN A 287 2.97 12.67 16.03
N TRP A 288 3.49 11.63 16.67
CA TRP A 288 4.91 11.52 16.97
C TRP A 288 5.69 11.22 15.68
N GLN A 289 6.85 11.86 15.55
CA GLN A 289 7.67 11.85 14.34
C GLN A 289 8.94 11.05 14.45
#